data_AF-A0A3A5V8M8-F1
#
_entry.id   AF-A0A3A5V8M8-F1
#
_cell.length_a   1.000
_cell.length_b   1.000
_cell.length_c   1.000
_cell.angle_alpha   90.00
_cell.angle_beta   90.00
_cell.angle_gamma   90.00
#
_symmetry.space_group_name_H-M   'P 1'
#
loop_
_entity.id
_entity.type
_entity.pdbx_description
1 polymer ?
#
loop_
_entity_poly.entity_id
_entity_poly.type
_entity_poly.pdbx_seq_one_letter_code
_entity_poly.pdbx_strand_id
1 'polypeptide(L)'
;MDEWADVEGAIKAAIKQRRKRLETLTGISAILILSSAIWLIWPNITSALKGESGLFSVLGLPLLVLVWGLMVQDLGLSDPKARTRVGATASIAWPVLLIIAAQNFTLDSNSETIGSLMIGIVSFSCLYSSNFILSGGLDVLRFRSVMTGIGSLAAFSLFVGNIPETSSINWYANVSVIVGSIVYTCYIWVAGDDQRELRKKFQRRLDKLEIRLLELKSQGSAVDQASSLVITAREEGHVDPELGMRLLNNAEEDIERSLSLADDVEAVLKDAKDFIEQAEDIAPVVKRPRKAFDMGLREIELGSLREGEMLFRQAKKRAKEVIEWWSQAEKAIGEAQRQLDGKTEENLQHLHEMLADAKKKLSAESPKKAFEFAIVIPAQLAAGDDALTHAAEAIKEAERQLKQTDGLDTSEMESRMKQANQALDDGNASQATGLADGVVRTIQAERSAMDDVRRAFKQKKKLLKRFEHREDKEIWKNRITEIEDYADKKAWTHAATLLDRLTSDLDKEGKASEDAQELYDFVAEEWKILRNQCEAAFIKVDDKERRECEKAISVSKDALDVGKIETCLEQLSHADSLMEKLRRRI
;
A
#
# COMPACT_ATOMS: atom_id res chain seq x y z
N MET A 1 -19.76 -9.05 -21.49
CA MET A 1 -19.20 -8.10 -22.47
C MET A 1 -19.66 -8.41 -23.90
N ASP A 2 -19.93 -9.68 -24.24
CA ASP A 2 -20.41 -10.06 -25.59
C ASP A 2 -21.83 -9.61 -25.95
N GLU A 3 -22.78 -9.54 -25.00
CA GLU A 3 -24.15 -9.06 -25.31
C GLU A 3 -24.20 -7.58 -25.73
N TRP A 4 -23.29 -6.75 -25.22
CA TRP A 4 -23.21 -5.34 -25.59
C TRP A 4 -22.58 -5.14 -26.97
N ALA A 5 -21.67 -6.03 -27.37
CA ALA A 5 -21.08 -6.04 -28.70
C ALA A 5 -22.11 -6.42 -29.79
N ASP A 6 -23.07 -7.28 -29.45
CA ASP A 6 -24.14 -7.69 -30.37
C ASP A 6 -25.19 -6.59 -30.57
N VAL A 7 -25.53 -5.83 -29.52
CA VAL A 7 -26.43 -4.67 -29.63
C VAL A 7 -25.81 -3.54 -30.46
N GLU A 8 -24.55 -3.19 -30.19
CA GLU A 8 -23.86 -2.15 -30.97
C GLU A 8 -23.62 -2.59 -32.42
N GLY A 9 -23.34 -3.88 -32.64
CA GLY A 9 -23.24 -4.51 -33.95
C GLY A 9 -24.57 -4.51 -34.71
N ALA A 10 -25.67 -4.85 -34.06
CA ALA A 10 -27.02 -4.83 -34.63
C ALA A 10 -27.46 -3.41 -34.99
N ILE A 11 -27.15 -2.41 -34.14
CA ILE A 11 -27.41 -0.99 -34.42
C ILE A 11 -26.61 -0.54 -35.64
N LYS A 12 -25.30 -0.84 -35.69
CA LYS A 12 -24.44 -0.51 -36.85
C LYS A 12 -24.93 -1.20 -38.13
N ALA A 13 -25.36 -2.45 -38.05
CA ALA A 13 -25.92 -3.20 -39.17
C ALA A 13 -27.24 -2.58 -39.66
N ALA A 14 -28.14 -2.20 -38.75
CA ALA A 14 -29.40 -1.54 -39.07
C ALA A 14 -29.19 -0.15 -39.72
N ILE A 15 -28.23 0.64 -39.20
CA ILE A 15 -27.83 1.94 -39.78
C ILE A 15 -27.29 1.72 -41.20
N LYS A 16 -26.40 0.74 -41.39
CA LYS A 16 -25.82 0.42 -42.69
C LYS A 16 -26.88 -0.05 -43.69
N GLN A 17 -27.84 -0.87 -43.25
CA GLN A 17 -28.95 -1.32 -44.08
C GLN A 17 -29.87 -0.16 -44.49
N ARG A 18 -30.20 0.75 -43.57
CA ARG A 18 -30.98 1.96 -43.88
C ARG A 18 -30.26 2.87 -44.87
N ARG A 19 -28.95 3.08 -44.68
CA ARG A 19 -28.12 3.87 -45.61
C ARG A 19 -28.10 3.25 -47.00
N LYS A 20 -27.92 1.93 -47.10
CA LYS A 20 -27.95 1.21 -48.38
C LYS A 20 -29.31 1.32 -49.08
N ARG A 21 -30.42 1.24 -48.34
CA ARG A 21 -31.78 1.45 -48.90
C ARG A 21 -31.97 2.87 -49.41
N LEU A 22 -31.49 3.87 -48.67
CA LEU A 22 -31.51 5.27 -49.09
C LEU A 22 -30.68 5.48 -50.35
N GLU A 23 -29.45 4.97 -50.40
CA GLU A 23 -28.58 5.03 -51.58
C GLU A 23 -29.22 4.38 -52.81
N THR A 24 -29.87 3.22 -52.65
CA THR A 24 -30.60 2.57 -53.75
C THR A 24 -31.80 3.38 -54.21
N LEU A 25 -32.57 3.97 -53.29
CA LEU A 25 -33.70 4.83 -53.64
C LEU A 25 -33.23 6.10 -54.35
N THR A 26 -32.16 6.74 -53.87
CA THR A 26 -31.58 7.91 -54.52
C THR A 26 -31.04 7.57 -55.90
N GLY A 27 -30.39 6.40 -56.06
CA GLY A 27 -29.91 5.92 -57.36
C GLY A 27 -31.04 5.69 -58.35
N ILE A 28 -32.11 5.00 -57.92
CA ILE A 28 -33.31 4.77 -58.75
C ILE A 28 -33.96 6.11 -59.13
N SER A 29 -34.08 7.03 -58.18
CA SER A 29 -34.67 8.35 -58.44
C SER A 29 -33.84 9.17 -59.41
N ALA A 30 -32.50 9.12 -59.32
CA ALA A 30 -31.61 9.81 -60.26
C ALA A 30 -31.74 9.23 -61.68
N ILE A 31 -31.86 7.90 -61.81
CA ILE A 31 -32.09 7.24 -63.11
C ILE A 31 -33.44 7.63 -63.69
N LEU A 32 -34.50 7.71 -62.87
CA LEU A 32 -35.81 8.19 -63.30
C LEU A 32 -35.75 9.65 -63.76
N ILE A 33 -35.09 10.53 -63.01
CA ILE A 33 -34.92 11.95 -63.37
C ILE A 33 -34.14 12.09 -64.68
N LEU A 34 -33.07 11.31 -64.87
CA LEU A 34 -32.32 11.27 -66.13
C LEU A 34 -33.19 10.80 -67.29
N SER A 35 -34.00 9.75 -67.08
CA SER A 35 -34.92 9.22 -68.09
C SER A 35 -35.99 10.24 -68.46
N SER A 36 -36.55 10.97 -67.49
CA SER A 36 -37.50 12.06 -67.71
C SER A 36 -36.86 13.24 -68.43
N ALA A 37 -35.61 13.61 -68.11
CA ALA A 37 -34.87 14.65 -68.82
C ALA A 37 -34.65 14.25 -70.29
N ILE A 38 -34.24 13.01 -70.53
CA ILE A 38 -34.08 12.46 -71.89
C ILE A 38 -35.42 12.48 -72.63
N TRP A 39 -36.52 12.12 -71.96
CA TRP A 39 -37.85 12.13 -72.55
C TRP A 39 -38.32 13.55 -72.93
N LEU A 40 -38.03 14.55 -72.10
CA LEU A 40 -38.33 15.96 -72.41
C LEU A 40 -37.50 16.50 -73.59
N ILE A 41 -36.27 16.02 -73.77
CA ILE A 41 -35.40 16.41 -74.89
C ILE A 41 -35.73 15.61 -76.16
N TRP A 42 -36.40 14.46 -76.04
CA TRP A 42 -36.64 13.51 -77.14
C TRP A 42 -37.33 14.10 -78.37
N PRO A 43 -38.43 14.87 -78.27
CA PRO A 43 -39.06 15.49 -79.43
C PRO A 43 -38.08 16.39 -80.19
N ASN A 44 -37.24 17.12 -79.46
CA ASN A 44 -36.31 18.09 -80.04
C ASN A 44 -35.06 17.43 -80.65
N ILE A 45 -34.60 16.30 -80.10
CA ILE A 45 -33.58 15.47 -80.75
C ILE A 45 -34.10 14.96 -82.09
N THR A 46 -35.38 14.54 -82.16
CA THR A 46 -35.97 14.08 -83.42
C THR A 46 -36.19 15.21 -84.44
N SER A 47 -36.48 16.43 -83.98
CA SER A 47 -36.57 17.62 -84.84
C SER A 47 -35.19 18.09 -85.34
N ALA A 48 -34.17 18.03 -84.49
CA ALA A 48 -32.78 18.34 -84.86
C ALA A 48 -32.19 17.32 -85.85
N LEU A 49 -32.53 16.03 -85.71
CA LEU A 49 -32.21 14.97 -86.68
C LEU A 49 -32.90 15.17 -88.04
N LYS A 50 -33.99 15.93 -88.10
CA LYS A 50 -34.73 16.30 -89.32
C LYS A 50 -34.29 17.65 -89.92
N GLY A 51 -33.34 18.35 -89.31
CA GLY A 51 -32.71 19.55 -89.87
C GLY A 51 -33.37 20.89 -89.53
N GLU A 52 -34.31 20.95 -88.58
CA GLU A 52 -34.91 22.23 -88.13
C GLU A 52 -34.16 22.81 -86.93
N SER A 53 -33.76 24.08 -87.02
CA SER A 53 -32.97 24.76 -85.99
C SER A 53 -33.87 25.41 -84.93
N GLY A 54 -33.79 24.89 -83.70
CA GLY A 54 -34.53 25.40 -82.53
C GLY A 54 -34.09 24.79 -81.19
N LEU A 55 -32.82 24.38 -81.06
CA LEU A 55 -32.37 23.59 -79.89
C LEU A 55 -32.23 24.42 -78.59
N PHE A 56 -31.90 25.71 -78.69
CA PHE A 56 -31.45 26.50 -77.54
C PHE A 56 -32.56 27.18 -76.73
N SER A 57 -33.73 27.49 -77.31
CA SER A 57 -34.83 28.14 -76.59
C SER A 57 -35.62 27.19 -75.67
N VAL A 58 -35.40 25.87 -75.76
CA VAL A 58 -36.21 24.84 -75.07
C VAL A 58 -35.39 23.99 -74.09
N LEU A 59 -34.07 24.20 -73.99
CA LEU A 59 -33.18 23.47 -73.07
C LEU A 59 -33.34 23.82 -71.59
N GLY A 60 -34.09 24.87 -71.24
CA GLY A 60 -34.22 25.33 -69.85
C GLY A 60 -34.84 24.31 -68.90
N LEU A 61 -35.97 23.69 -69.28
CA LEU A 61 -36.66 22.70 -68.46
C LEU A 61 -35.84 21.41 -68.26
N PRO A 62 -35.25 20.80 -69.32
CA PRO A 62 -34.38 19.64 -69.14
C PRO A 62 -33.11 19.93 -68.33
N LEU A 63 -32.49 21.11 -68.51
CA LEU A 63 -31.32 21.52 -67.72
C LEU A 63 -31.67 21.67 -66.24
N LEU A 64 -32.84 22.26 -65.93
CA LEU A 64 -33.37 22.32 -64.56
C LEU A 64 -33.57 20.92 -63.98
N VAL A 65 -34.17 20.00 -64.73
CA VAL A 65 -34.39 18.61 -64.29
C VAL A 65 -33.05 17.89 -64.02
N LEU A 66 -32.02 18.13 -64.83
CA LEU A 66 -30.68 17.57 -64.61
C LEU A 66 -29.98 18.17 -63.38
N VAL A 67 -30.08 19.49 -63.18
CA VAL A 67 -29.59 20.15 -61.96
C VAL A 67 -30.28 19.57 -60.73
N TRP A 68 -31.59 19.31 -60.81
CA TRP A 68 -32.35 18.63 -59.76
C TRP A 68 -31.90 17.19 -59.53
N GLY A 69 -31.58 16.44 -60.59
CA GLY A 69 -31.04 15.09 -60.49
C GLY A 69 -29.72 15.01 -59.73
N LEU A 70 -28.84 16.00 -59.90
CA LEU A 70 -27.60 16.13 -59.12
C LEU A 70 -27.88 16.44 -57.65
N MET A 71 -28.84 17.32 -57.36
CA MET A 71 -29.20 17.69 -55.98
C MET A 71 -29.93 16.57 -55.23
N VAL A 72 -30.66 15.69 -55.92
CA VAL A 72 -31.33 14.53 -55.32
C VAL A 72 -30.34 13.49 -54.80
N GLN A 73 -29.14 13.40 -55.40
CA GLN A 73 -28.09 12.50 -54.88
C GLN A 73 -27.62 12.91 -53.49
N ASP A 74 -27.73 14.20 -53.14
CA ASP A 74 -27.35 14.72 -51.84
C ASP A 74 -28.33 14.37 -50.72
N LEU A 75 -29.57 13.98 -51.06
CA LEU A 75 -30.54 13.46 -50.09
C LEU A 75 -30.10 12.11 -49.48
N GLY A 76 -29.24 11.36 -50.19
CA GLY A 76 -28.72 10.07 -49.74
C GLY A 76 -27.48 10.19 -48.83
N LEU A 77 -26.88 11.38 -48.76
CA LEU A 77 -25.68 11.65 -47.99
C LEU A 77 -26.03 12.24 -46.62
N SER A 78 -25.74 11.50 -45.56
CA SER A 78 -25.97 11.90 -44.17
C SER A 78 -24.88 12.83 -43.60
N ASP A 79 -24.28 13.70 -44.43
CA ASP A 79 -23.20 14.62 -44.04
C ASP A 79 -23.76 16.02 -43.73
N PRO A 80 -23.27 16.76 -42.72
CA PRO A 80 -23.77 18.11 -42.40
C PRO A 80 -23.73 19.09 -43.58
N LYS A 81 -22.73 18.97 -44.46
CA LYS A 81 -22.63 19.79 -45.69
C LYS A 81 -23.73 19.45 -46.69
N ALA A 82 -24.02 18.15 -46.86
CA ALA A 82 -25.11 17.70 -47.72
C ALA A 82 -26.49 18.15 -47.19
N ARG A 83 -26.72 18.04 -45.87
CA ARG A 83 -27.95 18.53 -45.22
C ARG A 83 -28.15 20.04 -45.44
N THR A 84 -27.09 20.83 -45.28
CA THR A 84 -27.15 22.28 -45.50
C THR A 84 -27.49 22.61 -46.97
N ARG A 85 -26.86 21.90 -47.92
CA ARG A 85 -27.11 22.08 -49.35
C ARG A 85 -28.54 21.69 -49.74
N VAL A 86 -29.03 20.54 -49.28
CA VAL A 86 -30.42 20.08 -49.50
C VAL A 86 -31.43 21.03 -48.87
N GLY A 87 -31.17 21.50 -47.64
CA GLY A 87 -32.02 22.48 -46.98
C GLY A 87 -32.07 23.82 -47.71
N ALA A 88 -30.92 24.31 -48.19
CA ALA A 88 -30.83 25.54 -48.97
C ALA A 88 -31.54 25.42 -50.32
N THR A 89 -31.33 24.32 -51.06
CA THR A 89 -32.00 24.10 -52.35
C THR A 89 -33.50 23.93 -52.19
N ALA A 90 -33.97 23.20 -51.18
CA ALA A 90 -35.39 23.10 -50.88
C ALA A 90 -36.02 24.46 -50.53
N SER A 91 -35.27 25.32 -49.82
CA SER A 91 -35.68 26.70 -49.47
C SER A 91 -35.80 27.62 -50.69
N ILE A 92 -34.87 27.49 -51.66
CA ILE A 92 -34.91 28.25 -52.92
C ILE A 92 -35.99 27.72 -53.86
N ALA A 93 -36.20 26.41 -53.86
CA ALA A 93 -37.04 25.73 -54.82
C ALA A 93 -38.53 25.87 -54.58
N TRP A 94 -38.97 25.84 -53.31
CA TRP A 94 -40.40 25.81 -53.03
C TRP A 94 -41.13 27.04 -53.60
N PRO A 95 -40.67 28.31 -53.49
CA PRO A 95 -41.38 29.45 -54.06
C PRO A 95 -41.40 29.39 -55.60
N VAL A 96 -40.29 28.94 -56.20
CA VAL A 96 -40.13 28.81 -57.65
C VAL A 96 -41.06 27.73 -58.22
N LEU A 97 -41.18 26.58 -57.56
CA LEU A 97 -42.09 25.52 -58.00
C LEU A 97 -43.55 25.94 -57.77
N LEU A 98 -43.84 26.68 -56.70
CA LEU A 98 -45.20 27.15 -56.40
C LEU A 98 -45.68 28.18 -57.43
N ILE A 99 -44.80 29.09 -57.89
CA ILE A 99 -45.16 30.04 -58.96
C ILE A 99 -45.37 29.34 -60.30
N ILE A 100 -44.55 28.33 -60.64
CA ILE A 100 -44.72 27.54 -61.87
C ILE A 100 -46.05 26.76 -61.84
N ALA A 101 -46.41 26.20 -60.67
CA ALA A 101 -47.71 25.55 -60.48
C ALA A 101 -48.87 26.54 -60.66
N ALA A 102 -48.74 27.76 -60.12
CA ALA A 102 -49.76 28.80 -60.23
C ALA A 102 -49.90 29.38 -61.65
N GLN A 103 -48.82 29.45 -62.44
CA GLN A 103 -48.86 29.91 -63.83
C GLN A 103 -49.55 28.92 -64.77
N ASN A 104 -49.33 27.61 -64.57
CA ASN A 104 -49.86 26.55 -65.43
C ASN A 104 -51.19 25.96 -64.91
N PHE A 105 -51.83 26.63 -63.96
CA PHE A 105 -53.13 26.23 -63.47
C PHE A 105 -54.21 26.70 -64.46
N THR A 106 -54.79 25.79 -65.22
CA THR A 106 -55.84 26.08 -66.22
C THR A 106 -57.05 25.20 -65.93
N LEU A 107 -58.28 25.68 -66.11
CA LEU A 107 -59.49 24.85 -65.89
C LEU A 107 -59.94 24.11 -67.16
N ASP A 108 -59.28 24.37 -68.28
CA ASP A 108 -59.71 23.93 -69.61
C ASP A 108 -59.17 22.54 -70.00
N SER A 109 -58.05 22.11 -69.39
CA SER A 109 -57.38 20.84 -69.72
C SER A 109 -57.11 19.98 -68.47
N ASN A 110 -57.63 18.74 -68.48
CA ASN A 110 -57.43 17.78 -67.38
C ASN A 110 -55.95 17.37 -67.20
N SER A 111 -55.11 17.42 -68.23
CA SER A 111 -53.69 17.06 -68.11
C SER A 111 -52.85 18.17 -67.46
N GLU A 112 -53.14 19.43 -67.74
CA GLU A 112 -52.40 20.60 -67.23
C GLU A 112 -52.74 20.89 -65.77
N THR A 113 -54.00 20.73 -65.38
CA THR A 113 -54.44 20.76 -63.97
C THR A 113 -53.74 19.71 -63.12
N ILE A 114 -53.65 18.47 -63.60
CA ILE A 114 -52.98 17.39 -62.87
C ILE A 114 -51.48 17.70 -62.74
N GLY A 115 -50.85 18.19 -63.81
CA GLY A 115 -49.44 18.59 -63.80
C GLY A 115 -49.14 19.73 -62.81
N SER A 116 -49.93 20.81 -62.84
CA SER A 116 -49.79 21.93 -61.89
C SER A 116 -50.01 21.50 -60.44
N LEU A 117 -50.99 20.62 -60.18
CA LEU A 117 -51.26 20.08 -58.85
C LEU A 117 -50.09 19.22 -58.34
N MET A 118 -49.49 18.37 -59.18
CA MET A 118 -48.30 17.60 -58.80
C MET A 118 -47.12 18.50 -58.46
N ILE A 119 -46.86 19.55 -59.26
CA ILE A 119 -45.79 20.53 -58.99
C ILE A 119 -46.06 21.27 -57.68
N GLY A 120 -47.32 21.63 -57.40
CA GLY A 120 -47.74 22.22 -56.13
C GLY A 120 -47.42 21.31 -54.94
N ILE A 121 -47.72 20.01 -55.02
CA ILE A 121 -47.39 19.03 -53.98
C ILE A 121 -45.87 18.95 -53.76
N VAL A 122 -45.08 18.93 -54.84
CA VAL A 122 -43.61 18.93 -54.74
C VAL A 122 -43.10 20.21 -54.06
N SER A 123 -43.66 21.37 -54.41
CA SER A 123 -43.34 22.64 -53.76
C SER A 123 -43.60 22.60 -52.25
N PHE A 124 -44.78 22.13 -51.82
CA PHE A 124 -45.09 21.99 -50.39
C PHE A 124 -44.18 20.98 -49.69
N SER A 125 -43.80 19.88 -50.36
CA SER A 125 -42.82 18.93 -49.84
C SER A 125 -41.44 19.56 -49.64
N CYS A 126 -41.00 20.42 -50.57
CA CYS A 126 -39.77 21.20 -50.43
C CYS A 126 -39.85 22.18 -49.25
N LEU A 127 -40.97 22.88 -49.06
CA LEU A 127 -41.18 23.76 -47.91
C LEU A 127 -41.10 22.99 -46.59
N TYR A 128 -41.76 21.83 -46.51
CA TYR A 128 -41.71 20.96 -45.33
C TYR A 128 -40.29 20.46 -45.05
N SER A 129 -39.59 19.99 -46.09
CA SER A 129 -38.22 19.50 -46.00
C SER A 129 -37.24 20.60 -45.56
N SER A 130 -37.37 21.81 -46.10
CA SER A 130 -36.60 22.98 -45.67
C SER A 130 -36.79 23.27 -44.18
N ASN A 131 -38.04 23.29 -43.71
CA ASN A 131 -38.36 23.53 -42.31
C ASN A 131 -37.80 22.46 -41.38
N PHE A 132 -37.86 21.19 -41.80
CA PHE A 132 -37.36 20.07 -41.02
C PHE A 132 -35.82 20.06 -40.93
N ILE A 133 -35.14 20.27 -42.05
CA ILE A 133 -33.67 20.20 -42.15
C ILE A 133 -32.99 21.42 -41.53
N LEU A 134 -33.51 22.62 -41.80
CA LEU A 134 -32.97 23.89 -41.30
C LEU A 134 -33.81 24.39 -40.12
N SER A 135 -33.83 23.61 -39.03
CA SER A 135 -34.47 23.96 -37.76
C SER A 135 -33.42 24.24 -36.67
N GLY A 136 -33.79 25.01 -35.64
CA GLY A 136 -32.95 25.27 -34.47
C GLY A 136 -32.35 26.67 -34.40
N GLY A 137 -31.02 26.75 -34.30
CA GLY A 137 -30.30 27.97 -33.95
C GLY A 137 -30.58 29.20 -34.83
N LEU A 138 -30.41 30.38 -34.26
CA LEU A 138 -30.71 31.67 -34.89
C LEU A 138 -29.95 31.87 -36.22
N ASP A 139 -28.70 31.41 -36.31
CA ASP A 139 -27.91 31.49 -37.55
C ASP A 139 -28.48 30.59 -38.66
N VAL A 140 -29.00 29.41 -38.31
CA VAL A 140 -29.63 28.46 -39.24
C VAL A 140 -30.95 29.02 -39.76
N LEU A 141 -31.74 29.66 -38.90
CA LEU A 141 -33.00 30.31 -39.27
C LEU A 141 -32.78 31.54 -40.15
N ARG A 142 -31.77 32.37 -39.84
CA ARG A 142 -31.36 33.47 -40.71
C ARG A 142 -30.89 32.96 -42.07
N PHE A 143 -30.05 31.94 -42.10
CA PHE A 143 -29.62 31.32 -43.35
C PHE A 143 -30.80 30.79 -44.17
N ARG A 144 -31.77 30.11 -43.55
CA ARG A 144 -33.01 29.64 -44.20
C ARG A 144 -33.84 30.78 -44.76
N SER A 145 -33.97 31.89 -44.01
CA SER A 145 -34.70 33.07 -44.48
C SER A 145 -34.02 33.73 -45.69
N VAL A 146 -32.69 33.83 -45.70
CA VAL A 146 -31.93 34.35 -46.85
C VAL A 146 -32.15 33.48 -48.09
N MET A 147 -32.04 32.16 -47.95
CA MET A 147 -32.24 31.22 -49.07
C MET A 147 -33.67 31.22 -49.59
N THR A 148 -34.66 31.34 -48.70
CA THR A 148 -36.07 31.50 -49.08
C THR A 148 -36.33 32.83 -49.78
N GLY A 149 -35.65 33.90 -49.34
CA GLY A 149 -35.67 35.21 -50.00
C GLY A 149 -35.13 35.15 -51.42
N ILE A 150 -34.02 34.43 -51.64
CA ILE A 150 -33.47 34.18 -52.99
C ILE A 150 -34.48 33.43 -53.86
N GLY A 151 -35.12 32.38 -53.32
CA GLY A 151 -36.19 31.65 -54.02
C GLY A 151 -37.39 32.54 -54.36
N SER A 152 -37.79 33.43 -53.45
CA SER A 152 -38.88 34.38 -53.65
C SER A 152 -38.55 35.41 -54.74
N LEU A 153 -37.30 35.88 -54.80
CA LEU A 153 -36.81 36.75 -55.88
C LEU A 153 -36.81 36.04 -57.24
N ALA A 154 -36.37 34.77 -57.28
CA ALA A 154 -36.43 33.97 -58.50
C ALA A 154 -37.88 33.72 -58.96
N ALA A 155 -38.79 33.46 -58.02
CA ALA A 155 -40.22 33.32 -58.31
C ALA A 155 -40.83 34.62 -58.86
N PHE A 156 -40.45 35.77 -58.29
CA PHE A 156 -40.85 37.09 -58.81
C PHE A 156 -40.33 37.31 -60.24
N SER A 157 -39.09 36.93 -60.54
CA SER A 157 -38.53 37.02 -61.90
C SER A 157 -39.31 36.19 -62.91
N LEU A 158 -39.78 34.99 -62.53
CA LEU A 158 -40.61 34.15 -63.39
C LEU A 158 -42.00 34.74 -63.64
N PHE A 159 -42.58 35.39 -62.62
CA PHE A 159 -43.83 36.10 -62.76
C PHE A 159 -43.73 37.29 -63.74
N VAL A 160 -42.65 38.06 -63.68
CA VAL A 160 -42.39 39.17 -64.61
C VAL A 160 -42.16 38.67 -66.05
N GLY A 161 -41.54 37.50 -66.21
CA GLY A 161 -41.27 36.92 -67.53
C GLY A 161 -42.52 36.46 -68.29
N ASN A 162 -43.59 36.10 -67.58
CA ASN A 162 -44.86 35.70 -68.17
C ASN A 162 -46.02 36.17 -67.30
N ILE A 163 -46.46 37.42 -67.53
CA ILE A 163 -47.49 38.09 -66.74
C ILE A 163 -48.87 37.62 -67.25
N PRO A 164 -49.68 36.93 -66.41
CA PRO A 164 -51.04 36.55 -66.77
C PRO A 164 -51.94 37.77 -66.96
N GLU A 165 -53.03 37.61 -67.72
CA GLU A 165 -54.02 38.68 -67.90
C GLU A 165 -54.49 39.23 -66.55
N THR A 166 -54.50 40.56 -66.46
CA THR A 166 -54.89 41.29 -65.26
C THR A 166 -56.29 40.89 -64.83
N SER A 167 -56.48 40.56 -63.55
CA SER A 167 -57.73 40.07 -62.92
C SER A 167 -58.17 38.63 -63.23
N SER A 168 -57.32 37.82 -63.86
CA SER A 168 -57.53 36.36 -63.98
C SER A 168 -57.28 35.62 -62.65
N ILE A 169 -57.82 34.40 -62.52
CA ILE A 169 -57.56 33.49 -61.37
C ILE A 169 -56.06 33.26 -61.21
N ASN A 170 -55.34 33.11 -62.32
CA ASN A 170 -53.89 32.87 -62.34
C ASN A 170 -53.11 34.11 -61.89
N TRP A 171 -53.59 35.31 -62.20
CA TRP A 171 -52.99 36.54 -61.69
C TRP A 171 -53.09 36.62 -60.16
N TYR A 172 -54.27 36.38 -59.58
CA TYR A 172 -54.45 36.37 -58.12
C TYR A 172 -53.65 35.25 -57.44
N ALA A 173 -53.59 34.06 -58.04
CA ALA A 173 -52.79 32.96 -57.53
C ALA A 173 -51.32 33.35 -57.46
N ASN A 174 -50.73 33.81 -58.57
CA ASN A 174 -49.31 34.20 -58.63
C ASN A 174 -48.94 35.34 -57.66
N VAL A 175 -49.78 36.38 -57.57
CA VAL A 175 -49.56 37.47 -56.61
C VAL A 175 -49.61 36.95 -55.17
N SER A 176 -50.54 36.05 -54.85
CA SER A 176 -50.65 35.44 -53.52
C SER A 176 -49.41 34.62 -53.15
N VAL A 177 -48.82 33.90 -54.10
CA VAL A 177 -47.57 33.14 -53.89
C VAL A 177 -46.40 34.08 -53.57
N ILE A 178 -46.25 35.17 -54.32
CA ILE A 178 -45.16 36.13 -54.12
C ILE A 178 -45.31 36.84 -52.77
N VAL A 179 -46.50 37.36 -52.47
CA VAL A 179 -46.76 38.02 -51.19
C VAL A 179 -46.57 37.03 -50.04
N GLY A 180 -47.12 35.81 -50.17
CA GLY A 180 -46.99 34.76 -49.16
C GLY A 180 -45.54 34.37 -48.89
N SER A 181 -44.71 34.22 -49.93
CA SER A 181 -43.30 33.86 -49.79
C SER A 181 -42.44 34.97 -49.19
N ILE A 182 -42.71 36.23 -49.51
CA ILE A 182 -42.05 37.39 -48.89
C ILE A 182 -42.44 37.52 -47.42
N VAL A 183 -43.73 37.44 -47.09
CA VAL A 183 -44.20 37.49 -45.70
C VAL A 183 -43.61 36.35 -44.88
N TYR A 184 -43.56 35.13 -45.44
CA TYR A 184 -42.95 33.98 -44.78
C TYR A 184 -41.44 34.17 -44.54
N THR A 185 -40.73 34.79 -45.49
CA THR A 185 -39.31 35.15 -45.33
C THR A 185 -39.11 36.13 -44.17
N CYS A 186 -39.93 37.18 -44.08
CA CYS A 186 -39.89 38.14 -42.97
C CYS A 186 -40.24 37.49 -41.62
N TYR A 187 -41.22 36.57 -41.60
CA TYR A 187 -41.59 35.84 -40.39
C TYR A 187 -40.42 35.02 -39.83
N ILE A 188 -39.73 34.26 -40.68
CA ILE A 188 -38.56 33.46 -40.25
C ILE A 188 -37.45 34.37 -39.70
N TRP A 189 -37.24 35.53 -40.32
CA TRP A 189 -36.21 36.50 -39.91
C TRP A 189 -36.46 37.10 -38.52
N VAL A 190 -37.73 37.36 -38.17
CA VAL A 190 -38.11 38.11 -36.96
C VAL A 190 -38.55 37.21 -35.80
N ALA A 191 -39.31 36.15 -36.06
CA ALA A 191 -40.02 35.38 -35.05
C ALA A 191 -39.40 34.02 -34.73
N GLY A 192 -38.30 33.64 -35.38
CA GLY A 192 -37.76 32.28 -35.29
C GLY A 192 -37.01 31.90 -34.00
N ASP A 193 -36.68 32.84 -33.10
CA ASP A 193 -35.89 32.52 -31.91
C ASP A 193 -36.76 32.05 -30.73
N ASP A 194 -36.97 30.75 -30.64
CA ASP A 194 -37.71 30.09 -29.55
C ASP A 194 -37.08 30.31 -28.15
N GLN A 195 -35.80 30.71 -28.06
CA GLN A 195 -35.06 30.86 -26.79
C GLN A 195 -34.83 32.33 -26.37
N ARG A 196 -35.50 33.29 -27.01
CA ARG A 196 -35.28 34.73 -26.78
C ARG A 196 -35.43 35.16 -25.32
N GLU A 197 -36.40 34.59 -24.60
CA GLU A 197 -36.61 34.90 -23.18
C GLU A 197 -35.48 34.38 -22.28
N LEU A 198 -34.98 33.17 -22.56
CA LEU A 198 -33.86 32.57 -21.84
C LEU A 198 -32.57 33.38 -22.03
N ARG A 199 -32.29 33.84 -23.26
CA ARG A 199 -31.14 34.71 -23.56
C ARG A 199 -31.18 36.02 -22.77
N LYS A 200 -32.35 36.65 -22.66
CA LYS A 200 -32.52 37.88 -21.84
C LYS A 200 -32.31 37.62 -20.36
N LYS A 201 -32.82 36.50 -19.83
CA LYS A 201 -32.62 36.11 -18.42
C LYS A 201 -31.15 35.82 -18.14
N PHE A 202 -30.49 35.08 -19.03
CA PHE A 202 -29.06 34.79 -18.97
C PHE A 202 -28.23 36.08 -18.92
N GLN A 203 -28.45 37.01 -19.85
CA GLN A 203 -27.67 38.25 -19.90
C GLN A 203 -27.80 39.09 -18.63
N ARG A 204 -29.03 39.29 -18.11
CA ARG A 204 -29.24 40.00 -16.85
C ARG A 204 -28.53 39.34 -15.66
N ARG A 205 -28.50 38.01 -15.64
CA ARG A 205 -27.85 37.25 -14.56
C ARG A 205 -26.33 37.29 -14.68
N LEU A 206 -25.81 37.18 -15.89
CA LEU A 206 -24.39 37.34 -16.20
C LEU A 206 -23.89 38.70 -15.69
N ASP A 207 -24.55 39.79 -16.08
CA ASP A 207 -24.18 41.15 -15.65
C ASP A 207 -24.16 41.28 -14.12
N LYS A 208 -25.18 40.74 -13.44
CA LYS A 208 -25.27 40.76 -11.98
C LYS A 208 -24.11 39.98 -11.33
N LEU A 209 -23.75 38.83 -11.89
CA LEU A 209 -22.67 38.00 -11.37
C LEU A 209 -21.29 38.58 -11.64
N GLU A 210 -21.07 39.19 -12.81
CA GLU A 210 -19.82 39.90 -13.11
C GLU A 210 -19.59 41.05 -12.12
N ILE A 211 -20.62 41.84 -11.81
CA ILE A 211 -20.52 42.92 -10.80
C ILE A 211 -20.19 42.33 -9.42
N ARG A 212 -20.91 41.29 -8.99
CA ARG A 212 -20.65 40.64 -7.69
C ARG A 212 -19.24 40.07 -7.60
N LEU A 213 -18.73 39.47 -8.69
CA LEU A 213 -17.36 38.97 -8.76
C LEU A 213 -16.32 40.08 -8.64
N LEU A 214 -16.56 41.24 -9.25
CA LEU A 214 -15.67 42.40 -9.13
C LEU A 214 -15.64 42.94 -7.70
N GLU A 215 -16.81 43.02 -7.05
CA GLU A 215 -16.91 43.40 -5.63
C GLU A 215 -16.13 42.42 -4.74
N LEU A 216 -16.33 41.11 -4.92
CA LEU A 216 -15.63 40.08 -4.14
C LEU A 216 -14.11 40.09 -4.38
N LYS A 217 -13.67 40.30 -5.62
CA LYS A 217 -12.23 40.47 -5.92
C LYS A 217 -11.66 41.72 -5.28
N SER A 218 -12.41 42.82 -5.23
CA SER A 218 -11.97 44.04 -4.54
C SER A 218 -11.83 43.85 -3.02
N GLN A 219 -12.60 42.92 -2.44
CA GLN A 219 -12.52 42.53 -1.02
C GLN A 219 -11.44 41.47 -0.75
N GLY A 220 -10.74 40.98 -1.79
CA GLY A 220 -9.71 39.95 -1.65
C GLY A 220 -10.23 38.53 -1.46
N SER A 221 -11.50 38.24 -1.78
CA SER A 221 -12.03 36.88 -1.71
C SER A 221 -11.44 35.98 -2.80
N ALA A 222 -11.18 34.71 -2.47
CA ALA A 222 -10.68 33.70 -3.40
C ALA A 222 -11.81 33.17 -4.31
N VAL A 223 -12.01 33.81 -5.47
CA VAL A 223 -13.14 33.56 -6.37
C VAL A 223 -12.68 33.26 -7.81
N ASP A 224 -11.46 32.73 -7.98
CA ASP A 224 -10.85 32.52 -9.29
C ASP A 224 -11.56 31.44 -10.12
N GLN A 225 -12.02 30.37 -9.47
CA GLN A 225 -12.76 29.30 -10.14
C GLN A 225 -14.12 29.78 -10.63
N ALA A 226 -14.93 30.43 -9.78
CA ALA A 226 -16.15 31.09 -10.21
C ALA A 226 -15.92 32.18 -11.27
N SER A 227 -14.82 32.92 -11.21
CA SER A 227 -14.44 33.87 -12.28
C SER A 227 -14.20 33.17 -13.61
N SER A 228 -13.54 32.01 -13.62
CA SER A 228 -13.33 31.20 -14.82
C SER A 228 -14.66 30.70 -15.39
N LEU A 229 -15.55 30.18 -14.54
CA LEU A 229 -16.88 29.70 -14.93
C LEU A 229 -17.74 30.81 -15.55
N VAL A 230 -17.69 32.03 -15.01
CA VAL A 230 -18.42 33.19 -15.56
C VAL A 230 -17.86 33.62 -16.91
N ILE A 231 -16.53 33.58 -17.11
CA ILE A 231 -15.91 33.86 -18.41
C ILE A 231 -16.35 32.81 -19.44
N THR A 232 -16.31 31.53 -19.10
CA THR A 232 -16.80 30.45 -20.00
C THR A 232 -18.30 30.61 -20.28
N ALA A 233 -19.10 30.95 -19.27
CA ALA A 233 -20.52 31.22 -19.45
C ALA A 233 -20.76 32.36 -20.44
N ARG A 234 -19.95 33.43 -20.38
CA ARG A 234 -20.02 34.56 -21.30
C ARG A 234 -19.69 34.14 -22.73
N GLU A 235 -18.68 33.30 -22.94
CA GLU A 235 -18.27 32.84 -24.28
C GLU A 235 -19.29 31.89 -24.90
N GLU A 236 -19.77 30.90 -24.15
CA GLU A 236 -20.60 29.80 -24.68
C GLU A 236 -22.12 30.03 -24.48
N GLY A 237 -22.50 30.78 -23.45
CA GLY A 237 -23.90 31.00 -23.05
C GLY A 237 -24.72 31.85 -24.03
N HIS A 238 -24.04 32.61 -24.88
CA HIS A 238 -24.68 33.30 -26.00
C HIS A 238 -25.03 32.36 -27.16
N VAL A 239 -24.43 31.18 -27.27
CA VAL A 239 -24.79 30.18 -28.28
C VAL A 239 -25.85 29.25 -27.71
N ASP A 240 -25.58 28.70 -26.51
CA ASP A 240 -26.47 27.83 -25.75
C ASP A 240 -26.85 28.46 -24.39
N PRO A 241 -28.05 29.07 -24.29
CA PRO A 241 -28.51 29.72 -23.07
C PRO A 241 -28.70 28.76 -21.89
N GLU A 242 -29.00 27.47 -22.13
CA GLU A 242 -29.20 26.50 -21.06
C GLU A 242 -27.87 26.13 -20.40
N LEU A 243 -26.84 25.88 -21.21
CA LEU A 243 -25.48 25.67 -20.73
C LEU A 243 -24.96 26.90 -19.99
N GLY A 244 -25.15 28.09 -20.56
CA GLY A 244 -24.79 29.36 -19.91
C GLY A 244 -25.43 29.50 -18.53
N MET A 245 -26.73 29.21 -18.41
CA MET A 245 -27.42 29.27 -17.11
C MET A 245 -26.90 28.25 -16.09
N ARG A 246 -26.51 27.05 -16.52
CA ARG A 246 -25.88 26.05 -15.62
C ARG A 246 -24.51 26.50 -15.14
N LEU A 247 -23.69 27.07 -16.03
CA LEU A 247 -22.38 27.60 -15.67
C LEU A 247 -22.49 28.75 -14.66
N LEU A 248 -23.49 29.64 -14.82
CA LEU A 248 -23.77 30.69 -13.84
C LEU A 248 -24.24 30.14 -12.48
N ASN A 249 -25.06 29.07 -12.46
CA ASN A 249 -25.42 28.40 -11.20
C ASN A 249 -24.19 27.82 -10.49
N ASN A 250 -23.33 27.12 -11.23
CA ASN A 250 -22.11 26.54 -10.68
C ASN A 250 -21.17 27.62 -10.13
N ALA A 251 -21.07 28.76 -10.82
CA ALA A 251 -20.30 29.90 -10.35
C ALA A 251 -20.88 30.50 -9.06
N GLU A 252 -22.21 30.61 -8.94
CA GLU A 252 -22.87 31.05 -7.70
C GLU A 252 -22.63 30.10 -6.53
N GLU A 253 -22.77 28.79 -6.74
CA GLU A 253 -22.50 27.78 -5.71
C GLU A 253 -21.02 27.80 -5.26
N ASP A 254 -20.10 28.00 -6.21
CA ASP A 254 -18.67 28.10 -5.92
C ASP A 254 -18.34 29.37 -5.12
N ILE A 255 -18.96 30.51 -5.45
CA ILE A 255 -18.89 31.75 -4.65
C ILE A 255 -19.36 31.50 -3.22
N GLU A 256 -20.53 30.88 -3.03
CA GLU A 256 -21.09 30.63 -1.70
C GLU A 256 -20.21 29.69 -0.88
N ARG A 257 -19.65 28.65 -1.51
CA ARG A 257 -18.71 27.73 -0.87
C ARG A 257 -17.42 28.43 -0.44
N SER A 258 -16.84 29.27 -1.30
CA SER A 258 -15.63 30.01 -0.97
C SER A 258 -15.83 31.01 0.16
N LEU A 259 -16.99 31.68 0.19
CA LEU A 259 -17.36 32.58 1.30
C LEU A 259 -17.55 31.82 2.60
N SER A 260 -18.29 30.70 2.59
CA SER A 260 -18.45 29.86 3.79
C SER A 260 -17.12 29.33 4.30
N LEU A 261 -16.20 28.94 3.40
CA LEU A 261 -14.86 28.51 3.80
C LEU A 261 -14.07 29.66 4.44
N ALA A 262 -14.17 30.88 3.91
CA ALA A 262 -13.49 32.03 4.49
C ALA A 262 -13.95 32.31 5.93
N ASP A 263 -15.25 32.23 6.21
CA ASP A 263 -15.80 32.38 7.56
C ASP A 263 -15.28 31.29 8.52
N ASP A 264 -15.25 30.03 8.07
CA ASP A 264 -14.71 28.90 8.84
C ASP A 264 -13.21 29.09 9.13
N VAL A 265 -12.44 29.55 8.14
CA VAL A 265 -11.01 29.84 8.29
C VAL A 265 -10.78 30.96 9.29
N GLU A 266 -11.61 32.00 9.30
CA GLU A 266 -11.52 33.08 10.28
C GLU A 266 -11.77 32.60 11.71
N ALA A 267 -12.75 31.69 11.90
CA ALA A 267 -12.99 31.06 13.19
C ALA A 267 -11.78 30.23 13.66
N VAL A 268 -11.19 29.42 12.76
CA VAL A 268 -9.98 28.64 13.06
C VAL A 268 -8.78 29.54 13.35
N LEU A 269 -8.64 30.67 12.66
CA LEU A 269 -7.60 31.67 12.89
C LEU A 269 -7.70 32.24 14.30
N LYS A 270 -8.88 32.71 14.71
CA LYS A 270 -9.12 33.27 16.06
C LYS A 270 -8.81 32.25 17.15
N ASP A 271 -9.34 31.05 17.01
CA ASP A 271 -9.11 29.95 17.95
C ASP A 271 -7.62 29.57 18.02
N ALA A 272 -6.93 29.45 16.87
CA ALA A 272 -5.50 29.18 16.86
C ALA A 272 -4.68 30.29 17.55
N LYS A 273 -5.06 31.56 17.37
CA LYS A 273 -4.42 32.70 18.00
C LYS A 273 -4.54 32.63 19.53
N ASP A 274 -5.71 32.32 20.07
CA ASP A 274 -5.94 32.20 21.52
C ASP A 274 -5.04 31.12 22.15
N PHE A 275 -4.88 29.97 21.48
CA PHE A 275 -3.96 28.91 21.94
C PHE A 275 -2.50 29.34 21.86
N ILE A 276 -2.11 30.12 20.85
CA ILE A 276 -0.73 30.60 20.71
C ILE A 276 -0.40 31.60 21.82
N GLU A 277 -1.29 32.55 22.10
CA GLU A 277 -1.10 33.53 23.19
C GLU A 277 -0.95 32.81 24.53
N GLN A 278 -1.80 31.82 24.82
CA GLN A 278 -1.65 30.98 26.02
C GLN A 278 -0.32 30.22 26.08
N ALA A 279 0.17 29.71 24.94
CA ALA A 279 1.45 29.01 24.88
C ALA A 279 2.64 29.97 25.09
N GLU A 280 2.56 31.20 24.55
CA GLU A 280 3.57 32.24 24.70
C GLU A 280 3.63 32.76 26.16
N ASP A 281 2.49 32.83 26.85
CA ASP A 281 2.43 33.17 28.28
C ASP A 281 3.13 32.12 29.16
N ILE A 282 2.99 30.83 28.81
CA ILE A 282 3.65 29.73 29.52
C ILE A 282 5.15 29.69 29.21
N ALA A 283 5.50 29.87 27.94
CA ALA A 283 6.87 29.72 27.45
C ALA A 283 7.22 30.77 26.39
N PRO A 284 7.68 31.97 26.80
CA PRO A 284 7.98 33.08 25.87
C PRO A 284 9.11 32.78 24.87
N VAL A 285 9.91 31.74 25.13
CA VAL A 285 11.03 31.31 24.27
C VAL A 285 10.56 30.53 23.04
N VAL A 286 9.36 29.98 23.05
CA VAL A 286 8.81 29.12 21.99
C VAL A 286 8.36 29.97 20.81
N LYS A 287 8.82 29.66 19.59
CA LYS A 287 8.53 30.46 18.39
C LYS A 287 7.85 29.67 17.27
N ARG A 288 7.87 28.34 17.24
CA ARG A 288 7.30 27.56 16.11
C ARG A 288 5.79 27.67 15.96
N PRO A 289 4.95 27.72 17.02
CA PRO A 289 3.52 27.94 16.87
C PRO A 289 3.27 29.28 16.17
N ARG A 290 3.90 30.36 16.64
CA ARG A 290 3.80 31.69 16.03
C ARG A 290 4.26 31.74 14.59
N LYS A 291 5.43 31.15 14.28
CA LYS A 291 5.93 31.07 12.90
C LYS A 291 4.97 30.35 11.95
N ALA A 292 4.33 29.26 12.41
CA ALA A 292 3.35 28.55 11.60
C ALA A 292 2.09 29.39 11.36
N PHE A 293 1.65 30.13 12.37
CA PHE A 293 0.53 31.05 12.26
C PHE A 293 0.82 32.21 11.30
N ASP A 294 1.99 32.84 11.42
CA ASP A 294 2.39 33.94 10.54
C ASP A 294 2.58 33.48 9.08
N MET A 295 3.02 32.22 8.86
CA MET A 295 2.99 31.61 7.54
C MET A 295 1.55 31.46 7.02
N GLY A 296 0.62 31.00 7.86
CA GLY A 296 -0.79 30.87 7.50
C GLY A 296 -1.43 32.21 7.09
N LEU A 297 -1.09 33.29 7.79
CA LEU A 297 -1.54 34.65 7.41
C LEU A 297 -1.05 35.04 6.01
N ARG A 298 0.22 34.77 5.70
CA ARG A 298 0.78 35.05 4.36
C ARG A 298 0.10 34.23 3.27
N GLU A 299 -0.19 32.96 3.49
CA GLU A 299 -0.88 32.13 2.48
C GLU A 299 -2.30 32.63 2.20
N ILE A 300 -3.00 33.15 3.21
CA ILE A 300 -4.30 33.79 3.02
C ILE A 300 -4.17 35.09 2.22
N GLU A 301 -3.16 35.92 2.52
CA GLU A 301 -2.87 37.13 1.73
C GLU A 301 -2.54 36.80 0.26
N LEU A 302 -1.96 35.63 -0.01
CA LEU A 302 -1.68 35.12 -1.35
C LEU A 302 -2.90 34.46 -2.03
N GLY A 303 -4.04 34.34 -1.34
CA GLY A 303 -5.30 33.80 -1.86
C GLY A 303 -5.54 32.31 -1.59
N SER A 304 -4.65 31.62 -0.86
CA SER A 304 -4.75 30.19 -0.54
C SER A 304 -5.39 29.96 0.85
N LEU A 305 -6.72 30.03 0.91
CA LEU A 305 -7.49 29.85 2.15
C LEU A 305 -7.24 28.49 2.82
N ARG A 306 -7.19 27.41 2.03
CA ARG A 306 -7.05 26.04 2.53
C ARG A 306 -5.68 25.75 3.14
N GLU A 307 -4.62 26.27 2.51
CA GLU A 307 -3.26 26.10 3.04
C GLU A 307 -3.07 26.95 4.30
N GLY A 308 -3.62 28.17 4.31
CA GLY A 308 -3.70 29.01 5.51
C GLY A 308 -4.38 28.30 6.68
N GLU A 309 -5.55 27.70 6.45
CA GLU A 309 -6.28 26.91 7.45
C GLU A 309 -5.44 25.76 8.03
N MET A 310 -4.78 25.00 7.15
CA MET A 310 -3.93 23.88 7.55
C MET A 310 -2.80 24.34 8.49
N LEU A 311 -2.19 25.48 8.16
CA LEU A 311 -1.13 26.10 8.96
C LEU A 311 -1.66 26.57 10.31
N PHE A 312 -2.86 27.16 10.39
CA PHE A 312 -3.49 27.52 11.67
C PHE A 312 -3.78 26.29 12.53
N ARG A 313 -4.32 25.21 11.95
CA ARG A 313 -4.52 23.94 12.67
C ARG A 313 -3.20 23.37 13.19
N GLN A 314 -2.13 23.44 12.39
CA GLN A 314 -0.81 23.00 12.81
C GLN A 314 -0.24 23.88 13.93
N ALA A 315 -0.39 25.20 13.84
CA ALA A 315 0.04 26.14 14.87
C ALA A 315 -0.69 25.87 16.19
N LYS A 316 -2.02 25.71 16.15
CA LYS A 316 -2.85 25.31 17.30
C LYS A 316 -2.39 24.00 17.92
N LYS A 317 -2.11 22.98 17.11
CA LYS A 317 -1.63 21.68 17.61
C LYS A 317 -0.30 21.82 18.38
N ARG A 318 0.65 22.59 17.82
CA ARG A 318 1.94 22.84 18.48
C ARG A 318 1.78 23.65 19.77
N ALA A 319 0.92 24.67 19.75
CA ALA A 319 0.61 25.47 20.93
C ALA A 319 -0.01 24.62 22.06
N LYS A 320 -0.96 23.74 21.74
CA LYS A 320 -1.53 22.79 22.70
C LYS A 320 -0.49 21.89 23.35
N GLU A 321 0.47 21.38 22.56
CA GLU A 321 1.55 20.54 23.09
C GLU A 321 2.42 21.32 24.10
N VAL A 322 2.68 22.61 23.84
CA VAL A 322 3.42 23.49 24.75
C VAL A 322 2.62 23.74 26.03
N ILE A 323 1.33 24.09 25.91
CA ILE A 323 0.46 24.34 27.06
C ILE A 323 0.40 23.14 28.00
N GLU A 324 0.26 21.93 27.45
CA GLU A 324 0.12 20.72 28.25
C GLU A 324 1.45 20.26 28.87
N TRP A 325 2.55 20.29 28.10
CA TRP A 325 3.78 19.58 28.46
C TRP A 325 4.95 20.46 28.89
N TRP A 326 4.98 21.76 28.55
CA TRP A 326 6.18 22.58 28.77
C TRP A 326 6.58 22.67 30.24
N SER A 327 5.64 23.07 31.10
CA SER A 327 5.89 23.19 32.55
C SER A 327 6.25 21.83 33.19
N GLN A 328 5.64 20.75 32.72
CA GLN A 328 5.94 19.40 33.21
C GLN A 328 7.35 18.97 32.81
N ALA A 329 7.75 19.22 31.57
CA ALA A 329 9.08 18.92 31.06
C ALA A 329 10.16 19.70 31.81
N GLU A 330 9.95 21.00 32.07
CA GLU A 330 10.89 21.81 32.84
C GLU A 330 11.07 21.30 34.27
N LYS A 331 9.96 20.94 34.94
CA LYS A 331 10.01 20.36 36.29
C LYS A 331 10.78 19.04 36.30
N ALA A 332 10.45 18.13 35.39
CA ALA A 332 11.12 16.82 35.29
C ALA A 332 12.62 16.97 34.97
N ILE A 333 12.99 17.86 34.05
CA ILE A 333 14.41 18.15 33.74
C ILE A 333 15.10 18.76 34.96
N GLY A 334 14.44 19.66 35.69
CA GLY A 334 14.98 20.25 36.91
C GLY A 334 15.20 19.24 38.02
N GLU A 335 14.26 18.31 38.22
CA GLU A 335 14.38 17.21 39.19
C GLU A 335 15.50 16.24 38.81
N ALA A 336 15.52 15.78 37.57
CA ALA A 336 16.59 14.91 37.05
C ALA A 336 17.97 15.57 37.17
N GLN A 337 18.06 16.86 36.86
CA GLN A 337 19.30 17.61 37.01
C GLN A 337 19.75 17.71 38.47
N ARG A 338 18.84 18.00 39.41
CA ARG A 338 19.18 18.08 40.84
C ARG A 338 19.68 16.75 41.40
N GLN A 339 19.12 15.63 40.93
CA GLN A 339 19.51 14.30 41.43
C GLN A 339 20.82 13.79 40.82
N LEU A 340 21.14 14.20 39.60
CA LEU A 340 22.41 13.87 38.95
C LEU A 340 23.55 14.85 39.32
N ASP A 341 23.24 16.01 39.89
CA ASP A 341 24.24 17.01 40.23
C ASP A 341 25.29 16.45 41.20
N GLY A 342 26.55 16.50 40.80
CA GLY A 342 27.68 15.95 41.56
C GLY A 342 27.90 14.44 41.45
N LYS A 343 27.03 13.66 40.80
CA LYS A 343 27.21 12.21 40.59
C LYS A 343 27.91 11.93 39.24
N THR A 344 29.24 11.90 39.19
CA THR A 344 30.03 11.73 37.94
C THR A 344 30.51 10.30 37.67
N GLU A 345 29.89 9.30 38.30
CA GLU A 345 30.26 7.90 38.14
C GLU A 345 30.07 7.42 36.68
N GLU A 346 30.96 6.56 36.19
CA GLU A 346 30.93 6.06 34.81
C GLU A 346 29.59 5.37 34.48
N ASN A 347 29.00 4.68 35.45
CA ASN A 347 27.72 3.99 35.31
C ASN A 347 26.53 4.94 35.13
N LEU A 348 26.68 6.22 35.46
CA LEU A 348 25.64 7.25 35.33
C LEU A 348 25.80 8.12 34.07
N GLN A 349 26.82 7.87 33.23
CA GLN A 349 27.01 8.62 31.98
C GLN A 349 25.79 8.56 31.07
N HIS A 350 25.15 7.40 30.94
CA HIS A 350 23.94 7.23 30.13
C HIS A 350 22.77 8.09 30.63
N LEU A 351 22.64 8.32 31.95
CA LEU A 351 21.62 9.21 32.52
C LEU A 351 21.94 10.68 32.25
N HIS A 352 23.22 11.06 32.24
CA HIS A 352 23.65 12.41 31.86
C HIS A 352 23.38 12.68 30.37
N GLU A 353 23.63 11.70 29.51
CA GLU A 353 23.28 11.77 28.09
C GLU A 353 21.77 11.90 27.90
N MET A 354 20.97 11.10 28.63
CA MET A 354 19.51 11.19 28.61
C MET A 354 19.01 12.57 29.04
N LEU A 355 19.61 13.17 30.09
CA LEU A 355 19.30 14.52 30.53
C LEU A 355 19.68 15.57 29.47
N ALA A 356 20.84 15.43 28.82
CA ALA A 356 21.27 16.31 27.75
C ALA A 356 20.33 16.23 26.54
N ASP A 357 19.89 15.02 26.19
CA ASP A 357 18.88 14.79 25.15
C ASP A 357 17.53 15.39 25.51
N ALA A 358 17.07 15.26 26.76
CA ALA A 358 15.85 15.90 27.22
C ALA A 358 15.90 17.43 27.06
N LYS A 359 17.02 18.05 27.47
CA LYS A 359 17.26 19.50 27.29
C LYS A 359 17.27 19.90 25.81
N LYS A 360 17.95 19.10 24.96
CA LYS A 360 17.98 19.33 23.51
C LYS A 360 16.57 19.26 22.91
N LYS A 361 15.74 18.31 23.33
CA LYS A 361 14.35 18.17 22.87
C LYS A 361 13.47 19.34 23.32
N LEU A 362 13.67 19.86 24.54
CA LEU A 362 12.96 21.05 25.00
C LEU A 362 13.37 22.29 24.19
N SER A 363 14.68 22.47 23.93
CA SER A 363 15.19 23.55 23.07
C SER A 363 14.71 23.46 21.62
N ALA A 364 14.44 22.24 21.15
CA ALA A 364 13.84 21.97 19.84
C ALA A 364 12.30 22.10 19.85
N GLU A 365 11.72 22.65 20.91
CA GLU A 365 10.28 22.87 21.10
C GLU A 365 9.46 21.57 20.96
N SER A 366 9.96 20.47 21.54
CA SER A 366 9.27 19.19 21.64
C SER A 366 9.08 18.76 23.11
N PRO A 367 8.23 19.49 23.86
CA PRO A 367 8.15 19.37 25.33
C PRO A 367 7.68 17.99 25.79
N LYS A 368 6.76 17.33 25.07
CA LYS A 368 6.31 15.98 25.42
C LYS A 368 7.47 14.97 25.42
N LYS A 369 8.29 14.98 24.37
CA LYS A 369 9.46 14.11 24.26
C LYS A 369 10.52 14.45 25.31
N ALA A 370 10.70 15.73 25.61
CA ALA A 370 11.62 16.15 26.66
C ALA A 370 11.20 15.62 28.04
N PHE A 371 9.89 15.68 28.35
CA PHE A 371 9.33 15.11 29.56
C PHE A 371 9.53 13.60 29.66
N GLU A 372 9.20 12.85 28.59
CA GLU A 372 9.35 11.38 28.56
C GLU A 372 10.78 10.91 28.86
N PHE A 373 11.79 11.66 28.41
CA PHE A 373 13.20 11.35 28.72
C PHE A 373 13.55 11.73 30.17
N ALA A 374 13.11 12.90 30.63
CA ALA A 374 13.50 13.40 31.95
C ALA A 374 12.83 12.66 33.11
N ILE A 375 11.56 12.25 32.97
CA ILE A 375 10.78 11.65 34.07
C ILE A 375 11.30 10.27 34.52
N VAL A 376 12.00 9.56 33.64
CA VAL A 376 12.50 8.20 33.91
C VAL A 376 13.82 8.23 34.68
N ILE A 377 14.60 9.31 34.58
CA ILE A 377 15.93 9.43 35.18
C ILE A 377 15.91 9.23 36.71
N PRO A 378 15.03 9.89 37.49
CA PRO A 378 14.97 9.67 38.93
C PRO A 378 14.72 8.22 39.34
N ALA A 379 13.81 7.54 38.63
CA ALA A 379 13.47 6.15 38.92
C ALA A 379 14.64 5.20 38.60
N GLN A 380 15.35 5.44 37.50
CA GLN A 380 16.54 4.66 37.14
C GLN A 380 17.69 4.89 38.12
N LEU A 381 17.88 6.12 38.60
CA LEU A 381 18.88 6.44 39.60
C LEU A 381 18.58 5.74 40.93
N ALA A 382 17.33 5.79 41.40
CA ALA A 382 16.90 5.11 42.62
C ALA A 382 17.11 3.59 42.54
N ALA A 383 16.78 2.98 41.39
CA ALA A 383 17.01 1.55 41.17
C ALA A 383 18.52 1.19 41.18
N GLY A 384 19.38 2.07 40.69
CA GLY A 384 20.84 1.93 40.77
C GLY A 384 21.35 1.99 42.21
N ASP A 385 20.87 2.96 42.98
CA ASP A 385 21.21 3.12 44.41
C ASP A 385 20.75 1.87 45.21
N ASP A 386 19.55 1.35 44.98
CA ASP A 386 19.06 0.11 45.60
C ASP A 386 19.93 -1.10 45.24
N ALA A 387 20.34 -1.23 43.97
CA ALA A 387 21.22 -2.30 43.54
C ALA A 387 22.59 -2.26 44.25
N LEU A 388 23.14 -1.07 44.48
CA LEU A 388 24.38 -0.89 45.25
C LEU A 388 24.21 -1.30 46.71
N THR A 389 23.07 -0.98 47.33
CA THR A 389 22.81 -1.43 48.71
C THR A 389 22.76 -2.96 48.82
N HIS A 390 22.11 -3.64 47.87
CA HIS A 390 22.09 -5.10 47.82
C HIS A 390 23.48 -5.70 47.58
N ALA A 391 24.29 -5.10 46.71
CA ALA A 391 25.66 -5.54 46.49
C ALA A 391 26.52 -5.41 47.77
N ALA A 392 26.35 -4.33 48.53
CA ALA A 392 27.02 -4.13 49.81
C ALA A 392 26.60 -5.18 50.86
N GLU A 393 25.31 -5.54 50.90
CA GLU A 393 24.79 -6.60 51.77
C GLU A 393 25.38 -7.97 51.40
N ALA A 394 25.45 -8.30 50.11
CA ALA A 394 26.04 -9.54 49.62
C ALA A 394 27.54 -9.65 49.97
N ILE A 395 28.30 -8.56 49.79
CA ILE A 395 29.71 -8.49 50.20
C ILE A 395 29.85 -8.73 51.70
N LYS A 396 29.03 -8.07 52.53
CA LYS A 396 29.07 -8.22 53.99
C LYS A 396 28.77 -9.66 54.43
N GLU A 397 27.83 -10.34 53.76
CA GLU A 397 27.54 -11.74 54.03
C GLU A 397 28.69 -12.65 53.60
N ALA A 398 29.29 -12.42 52.43
CA ALA A 398 30.45 -13.16 51.97
C ALA A 398 31.66 -12.98 52.91
N GLU A 399 31.92 -11.76 53.39
CA GLU A 399 32.96 -11.50 54.40
C GLU A 399 32.70 -12.23 55.72
N ARG A 400 31.43 -12.28 56.17
CA ARG A 400 31.06 -12.99 57.39
C ARG A 400 31.34 -14.48 57.26
N GLN A 401 30.99 -15.08 56.12
CA GLN A 401 31.25 -16.50 55.87
C GLN A 401 32.74 -16.79 55.74
N LEU A 402 33.50 -15.92 55.05
CA LEU A 402 34.95 -16.04 54.91
C LEU A 402 35.69 -15.93 56.25
N LYS A 403 35.20 -15.12 57.19
CA LYS A 403 35.76 -15.08 58.56
C LYS A 403 35.51 -16.36 59.36
N GLN A 404 34.52 -17.16 58.95
CA GLN A 404 34.13 -18.40 59.62
C GLN A 404 34.73 -19.65 58.94
N THR A 405 35.60 -19.52 57.94
CA THR A 405 36.23 -20.66 57.26
C THR A 405 37.50 -21.11 57.95
N ASP A 406 37.34 -21.82 59.07
CA ASP A 406 38.46 -22.53 59.72
C ASP A 406 38.85 -23.77 58.91
N GLY A 407 40.12 -23.84 58.49
CA GLY A 407 40.68 -25.03 57.83
C GLY A 407 40.58 -25.08 56.31
N LEU A 408 40.19 -23.98 55.64
CA LEU A 408 40.23 -23.82 54.18
C LEU A 408 41.43 -22.93 53.76
N ASP A 409 41.82 -22.98 52.49
CA ASP A 409 42.69 -21.95 51.87
C ASP A 409 41.82 -20.75 51.42
N THR A 410 42.08 -19.58 52.00
CA THR A 410 41.30 -18.35 51.78
C THR A 410 41.93 -17.38 50.78
N SER A 411 43.13 -17.68 50.27
CA SER A 411 43.94 -16.73 49.50
C SER A 411 43.24 -16.19 48.25
N GLU A 412 42.65 -17.07 47.43
CA GLU A 412 41.90 -16.68 46.23
C GLU A 412 40.58 -15.96 46.57
N MET A 413 39.90 -16.41 47.63
CA MET A 413 38.64 -15.84 48.09
C MET A 413 38.83 -14.40 48.56
N GLU A 414 39.89 -14.12 49.31
CA GLU A 414 40.26 -12.77 49.76
C GLU A 414 40.58 -11.84 48.58
N SER A 415 41.27 -12.34 47.55
CA SER A 415 41.53 -11.58 46.32
C SER A 415 40.24 -11.20 45.60
N ARG A 416 39.30 -12.16 45.46
CA ARG A 416 37.98 -11.92 44.87
C ARG A 416 37.14 -10.96 45.71
N MET A 417 37.24 -11.01 47.04
CA MET A 417 36.56 -10.05 47.93
C MET A 417 37.12 -8.63 47.80
N LYS A 418 38.43 -8.47 47.58
CA LYS A 418 39.01 -7.15 47.27
C LYS A 418 38.47 -6.61 45.95
N GLN A 419 38.37 -7.46 44.92
CA GLN A 419 37.76 -7.07 43.64
C GLN A 419 36.27 -6.74 43.78
N ALA A 420 35.53 -7.45 44.64
CA ALA A 420 34.12 -7.16 44.91
C ALA A 420 33.93 -5.80 45.57
N ASN A 421 34.76 -5.47 46.57
CA ASN A 421 34.75 -4.15 47.22
C ASN A 421 35.14 -3.04 46.24
N GLN A 422 36.16 -3.25 45.41
CA GLN A 422 36.54 -2.29 44.38
C GLN A 422 35.40 -2.07 43.36
N ALA A 423 34.74 -3.15 42.92
CA ALA A 423 33.60 -3.03 42.02
C ALA A 423 32.42 -2.29 42.67
N LEU A 424 32.22 -2.40 43.99
CA LEU A 424 31.22 -1.63 44.72
C LEU A 424 31.59 -0.14 44.79
N ASP A 425 32.85 0.18 45.08
CA ASP A 425 33.39 1.55 45.11
C ASP A 425 33.32 2.21 43.72
N ASP A 426 33.52 1.43 42.65
CA ASP A 426 33.37 1.85 41.25
C ASP A 426 31.88 1.93 40.81
N GLY A 427 30.93 1.64 41.70
CA GLY A 427 29.49 1.74 41.46
C GLY A 427 28.90 0.57 40.63
N ASN A 428 29.62 -0.52 40.44
CA ASN A 428 29.18 -1.68 39.64
C ASN A 428 28.55 -2.78 40.53
N ALA A 429 27.27 -2.58 40.86
CA ALA A 429 26.50 -3.48 41.72
C ALA A 429 26.45 -4.94 41.23
N SER A 430 26.33 -5.18 39.92
CA SER A 430 26.20 -6.54 39.37
C SER A 430 27.50 -7.33 39.51
N GLN A 431 28.63 -6.70 39.18
CA GLN A 431 29.95 -7.33 39.32
C GLN A 431 30.29 -7.58 40.79
N ALA A 432 30.03 -6.62 41.67
CA ALA A 432 30.23 -6.74 43.11
C ALA A 432 29.44 -7.92 43.70
N THR A 433 28.15 -8.03 43.37
CA THR A 433 27.28 -9.13 43.82
C THR A 433 27.77 -10.48 43.29
N GLY A 434 28.08 -10.57 41.99
CA GLY A 434 28.53 -11.83 41.37
C GLY A 434 29.84 -12.36 41.94
N LEU A 435 30.78 -11.48 42.29
CA LEU A 435 32.02 -11.84 42.96
C LEU A 435 31.77 -12.31 44.39
N ALA A 436 30.93 -11.61 45.16
CA ALA A 436 30.56 -11.99 46.53
C ALA A 436 29.85 -13.36 46.59
N ASP A 437 28.85 -13.57 45.74
CA ASP A 437 28.13 -14.85 45.63
C ASP A 437 29.05 -15.98 45.13
N GLY A 438 30.03 -15.65 44.27
CA GLY A 438 31.07 -16.57 43.84
C GLY A 438 31.89 -17.08 45.03
N VAL A 439 32.33 -16.17 45.91
CA VAL A 439 33.08 -16.52 47.13
C VAL A 439 32.24 -17.41 48.05
N VAL A 440 30.98 -17.05 48.31
CA VAL A 440 30.07 -17.88 49.13
C VAL A 440 29.93 -19.29 48.57
N ARG A 441 29.73 -19.43 47.26
CA ARG A 441 29.64 -20.75 46.61
C ARG A 441 30.92 -21.56 46.73
N THR A 442 32.09 -20.94 46.55
CA THR A 442 33.38 -21.63 46.72
C THR A 442 33.57 -22.08 48.16
N ILE A 443 33.21 -21.25 49.14
CA ILE A 443 33.26 -21.62 50.58
C ILE A 443 32.38 -22.86 50.85
N GLN A 444 31.16 -22.88 50.35
CA GLN A 444 30.24 -24.02 50.53
C GLN A 444 30.77 -25.29 49.87
N ALA A 445 31.31 -25.19 48.66
CA ALA A 445 31.89 -26.32 47.93
C ALA A 445 33.10 -26.92 48.67
N GLU A 446 34.03 -26.07 49.12
CA GLU A 446 35.20 -26.49 49.90
C GLU A 446 34.81 -27.11 51.24
N ARG A 447 33.80 -26.56 51.94
CA ARG A 447 33.28 -27.15 53.19
C ARG A 447 32.65 -28.53 52.98
N SER A 448 31.83 -28.69 51.95
CA SER A 448 31.23 -29.99 51.62
C SER A 448 32.31 -31.02 51.30
N ALA A 449 33.26 -30.65 50.44
CA ALA A 449 34.38 -31.51 50.06
C ALA A 449 35.26 -31.90 51.27
N MET A 450 35.48 -30.96 52.19
CA MET A 450 36.21 -31.19 53.44
C MET A 450 35.53 -32.24 54.31
N ASP A 451 34.21 -32.16 54.47
CA ASP A 451 33.44 -33.12 55.24
C ASP A 451 33.45 -34.52 54.60
N ASP A 452 33.32 -34.60 53.27
CA ASP A 452 33.36 -35.86 52.51
C ASP A 452 34.73 -36.54 52.62
N VAL A 453 35.81 -35.79 52.40
CA VAL A 453 37.19 -36.29 52.55
C VAL A 453 37.42 -36.75 53.99
N ARG A 454 37.12 -35.91 54.99
CA ARG A 454 37.29 -36.30 56.41
C ARG A 454 36.48 -37.54 56.77
N ARG A 455 35.26 -37.68 56.26
CA ARG A 455 34.41 -38.86 56.49
C ARG A 455 35.04 -40.12 55.88
N ALA A 456 35.56 -40.05 54.67
CA ALA A 456 36.23 -41.18 54.03
C ALA A 456 37.52 -41.56 54.76
N PHE A 457 38.33 -40.58 55.20
CA PHE A 457 39.55 -40.83 55.95
C PHE A 457 39.33 -41.40 57.35
N LYS A 458 38.18 -41.12 58.01
CA LYS A 458 37.78 -41.86 59.22
C LYS A 458 37.65 -43.37 58.96
N GLN A 459 37.34 -43.76 57.73
CA GLN A 459 37.23 -45.15 57.30
C GLN A 459 38.46 -45.63 56.49
N LYS A 460 39.59 -44.90 56.54
CA LYS A 460 40.84 -45.22 55.80
C LYS A 460 41.27 -46.68 56.00
N LYS A 461 41.15 -47.22 57.21
CA LYS A 461 41.49 -48.64 57.48
C LYS A 461 40.67 -49.61 56.63
N LYS A 462 39.39 -49.32 56.35
CA LYS A 462 38.56 -50.14 55.46
C LYS A 462 38.98 -49.99 54.00
N LEU A 463 39.34 -48.78 53.57
CA LEU A 463 39.86 -48.53 52.21
C LEU A 463 41.18 -49.28 51.97
N LEU A 464 42.12 -49.22 52.93
CA LEU A 464 43.40 -49.93 52.85
C LEU A 464 43.23 -51.46 52.77
N LYS A 465 42.27 -52.02 53.50
CA LYS A 465 41.97 -53.45 53.46
C LYS A 465 41.54 -53.94 52.08
N ARG A 466 40.91 -53.10 51.26
CA ARG A 466 40.39 -53.51 49.93
C ARG A 466 41.48 -53.95 48.95
N PHE A 467 42.72 -53.52 49.15
CA PHE A 467 43.83 -53.84 48.26
C PHE A 467 45.06 -54.40 49.00
N GLU A 468 44.91 -54.79 50.27
CA GLU A 468 46.01 -55.25 51.14
C GLU A 468 46.76 -56.46 50.58
N HIS A 469 46.02 -57.37 49.91
CA HIS A 469 46.53 -58.61 49.33
C HIS A 469 46.95 -58.48 47.86
N ARG A 470 46.78 -57.31 47.24
CA ARG A 470 47.13 -57.08 45.83
C ARG A 470 48.62 -56.78 45.66
N GLU A 471 49.18 -57.12 44.51
CA GLU A 471 50.58 -56.80 44.17
C GLU A 471 50.79 -55.29 43.93
N ASP A 472 49.79 -54.63 43.34
CA ASP A 472 49.78 -53.20 43.02
C ASP A 472 49.46 -52.29 44.22
N LYS A 473 49.43 -52.83 45.44
CA LYS A 473 49.08 -52.11 46.68
C LYS A 473 49.82 -50.79 46.89
N GLU A 474 51.07 -50.70 46.45
CA GLU A 474 51.87 -49.48 46.61
C GLU A 474 51.36 -48.33 45.72
N ILE A 475 50.80 -48.63 44.54
CA ILE A 475 50.17 -47.63 43.67
C ILE A 475 48.94 -47.04 44.36
N TRP A 476 48.09 -47.89 44.94
CA TRP A 476 46.90 -47.46 45.67
C TRP A 476 47.23 -46.68 46.95
N LYS A 477 48.28 -47.07 47.67
CA LYS A 477 48.80 -46.30 48.81
C LYS A 477 49.27 -44.91 48.39
N ASN A 478 50.03 -44.81 47.30
CA ASN A 478 50.53 -43.52 46.81
C ASN A 478 49.39 -42.56 46.42
N ARG A 479 48.31 -43.09 45.83
CA ARG A 479 47.11 -42.28 45.54
C ARG A 479 46.41 -41.80 46.83
N ILE A 480 46.37 -42.61 47.88
CA ILE A 480 45.84 -42.19 49.19
C ILE A 480 46.72 -41.11 49.82
N THR A 481 48.05 -41.25 49.77
CA THR A 481 48.96 -40.22 50.30
C THR A 481 48.86 -38.92 49.52
N GLU A 482 48.67 -38.97 48.20
CA GLU A 482 48.43 -37.77 47.39
C GLU A 482 47.16 -37.03 47.84
N ILE A 483 46.07 -37.76 48.13
CA ILE A 483 44.84 -37.16 48.67
C ILE A 483 45.11 -36.52 50.05
N GLU A 484 45.92 -37.15 50.91
CA GLU A 484 46.32 -36.59 52.21
C GLU A 484 47.11 -35.29 52.04
N ASP A 485 48.08 -35.26 51.13
CA ASP A 485 48.89 -34.06 50.87
C ASP A 485 48.03 -32.87 50.42
N TYR A 486 47.00 -33.10 49.59
CA TYR A 486 46.07 -32.04 49.18
C TYR A 486 45.09 -31.64 50.29
N ALA A 487 44.65 -32.58 51.12
CA ALA A 487 43.85 -32.29 52.31
C ALA A 487 44.64 -31.47 53.34
N ASP A 488 45.91 -31.77 53.55
CA ASP A 488 46.81 -31.04 54.44
C ASP A 488 47.10 -29.62 53.92
N LYS A 489 47.18 -29.46 52.59
CA LYS A 489 47.22 -28.14 51.92
C LYS A 489 45.88 -27.41 51.91
N LYS A 490 44.82 -27.99 52.50
CA LYS A 490 43.46 -27.43 52.57
C LYS A 490 42.77 -27.22 51.22
N ALA A 491 43.21 -27.93 50.18
CA ALA A 491 42.58 -27.94 48.86
C ALA A 491 41.54 -29.07 48.80
N TRP A 492 40.43 -28.89 49.50
CA TRP A 492 39.48 -29.97 49.80
C TRP A 492 38.71 -30.42 48.57
N THR A 493 38.29 -29.51 47.69
CA THR A 493 37.63 -29.87 46.42
C THR A 493 38.51 -30.77 45.57
N HIS A 494 39.81 -30.47 45.46
CA HIS A 494 40.75 -31.29 44.71
C HIS A 494 40.93 -32.67 45.38
N ALA A 495 41.13 -32.70 46.70
CA ALA A 495 41.22 -33.94 47.46
C ALA A 495 39.97 -34.82 47.31
N ALA A 496 38.77 -34.24 47.34
CA ALA A 496 37.51 -34.95 47.12
C ALA A 496 37.43 -35.58 45.73
N THR A 497 37.83 -34.85 44.68
CA THR A 497 37.83 -35.42 43.31
C THR A 497 38.81 -36.59 43.15
N LEU A 498 39.98 -36.53 43.80
CA LEU A 498 40.95 -37.62 43.79
C LEU A 498 40.44 -38.83 44.58
N LEU A 499 39.76 -38.59 45.70
CA LEU A 499 39.11 -39.61 46.51
C LEU A 499 37.99 -40.32 45.73
N ASP A 500 37.10 -39.58 45.07
CA ASP A 500 36.02 -40.16 44.27
C ASP A 500 36.56 -41.04 43.14
N ARG A 501 37.61 -40.57 42.45
CA ARG A 501 38.32 -41.37 41.43
C ARG A 501 38.91 -42.64 42.02
N LEU A 502 39.60 -42.53 43.16
CA LEU A 502 40.15 -43.69 43.87
C LEU A 502 39.06 -44.72 44.21
N THR A 503 37.95 -44.28 44.78
CA THR A 503 36.85 -45.18 45.16
C THR A 503 36.18 -45.81 43.93
N SER A 504 35.95 -45.03 42.87
CA SER A 504 35.40 -45.53 41.61
C SER A 504 36.30 -46.59 40.98
N ASP A 505 37.61 -46.36 40.94
CA ASP A 505 38.54 -47.32 40.35
C ASP A 505 38.65 -48.59 41.20
N LEU A 506 38.68 -48.46 42.54
CA LEU A 506 38.64 -49.61 43.45
C LEU A 506 37.37 -50.44 43.28
N ASP A 507 36.22 -49.79 43.07
CA ASP A 507 34.95 -50.51 42.86
C ASP A 507 34.92 -51.24 41.51
N LYS A 508 35.52 -50.66 40.45
CA LYS A 508 35.67 -51.34 39.14
C LYS A 508 36.56 -52.57 39.24
N GLU A 509 37.73 -52.42 39.88
CA GLU A 509 38.68 -53.50 40.11
C GLU A 509 38.10 -54.60 41.00
N GLY A 510 37.32 -54.20 42.03
CA GLY A 510 36.59 -55.14 42.89
C GLY A 510 35.60 -56.00 42.11
N LYS A 511 34.79 -55.38 41.24
CA LYS A 511 33.85 -56.11 40.36
C LYS A 511 34.57 -57.05 39.40
N ALA A 512 35.62 -56.57 38.74
CA ALA A 512 36.39 -57.40 37.82
C ALA A 512 37.03 -58.61 38.54
N SER A 513 37.42 -58.45 39.81
CA SER A 513 37.91 -59.56 40.63
C SER A 513 36.80 -60.54 41.03
N GLU A 514 35.58 -60.07 41.29
CA GLU A 514 34.41 -60.90 41.57
C GLU A 514 34.01 -61.71 40.34
N ASP A 515 33.92 -61.07 39.17
CA ASP A 515 33.64 -61.73 37.88
C ASP A 515 34.70 -62.80 37.55
N ALA A 516 35.98 -62.49 37.76
CA ALA A 516 37.08 -63.44 37.54
C ALA A 516 37.04 -64.62 38.53
N GLN A 517 36.60 -64.39 39.76
CA GLN A 517 36.42 -65.45 40.77
C GLN A 517 35.26 -66.38 40.40
N GLU A 518 34.13 -65.85 39.92
CA GLU A 518 33.03 -66.66 39.41
C GLU A 518 33.47 -67.54 38.23
N LEU A 519 34.23 -66.97 37.28
CA LEU A 519 34.75 -67.73 36.14
C LEU A 519 35.77 -68.80 36.57
N TYR A 520 36.65 -68.47 37.52
CA TYR A 520 37.58 -69.43 38.10
C TYR A 520 36.83 -70.60 38.74
N ASP A 521 35.82 -70.33 39.57
CA ASP A 521 35.06 -71.36 40.27
C ASP A 521 34.33 -72.28 39.28
N PHE A 522 33.79 -71.72 38.19
CA PHE A 522 33.19 -72.49 37.10
C PHE A 522 34.21 -73.43 36.43
N VAL A 523 35.35 -72.91 35.97
CA VAL A 523 36.40 -73.70 35.31
C VAL A 523 36.98 -74.76 36.25
N ALA A 524 37.15 -74.44 37.53
CA ALA A 524 37.65 -75.37 38.53
C ALA A 524 36.70 -76.56 38.79
N GLU A 525 35.38 -76.32 38.85
CA GLU A 525 34.39 -77.40 38.98
C GLU A 525 34.27 -78.22 37.69
N GLU A 526 34.27 -77.58 36.51
CA GLU A 526 34.30 -78.29 35.23
C GLU A 526 35.56 -79.17 35.11
N TRP A 527 36.72 -78.67 35.54
CA TRP A 527 37.96 -79.43 35.56
C TRP A 527 37.88 -80.63 36.48
N LYS A 528 37.30 -80.47 37.67
CA LYS A 528 37.13 -81.57 38.62
C LYS A 528 36.29 -82.71 38.05
N ILE A 529 35.22 -82.39 37.30
CA ILE A 529 34.41 -83.39 36.59
C ILE A 529 35.25 -84.06 35.49
N LEU A 530 35.89 -83.26 34.63
CA LEU A 530 36.68 -83.76 33.51
C LEU A 530 37.88 -84.60 33.96
N ARG A 531 38.55 -84.20 35.04
CA ARG A 531 39.66 -84.93 35.66
C ARG A 531 39.24 -86.34 36.05
N ASN A 532 38.05 -86.51 36.63
CA ASN A 532 37.50 -87.83 36.96
C ASN A 532 37.22 -88.67 35.71
N GLN A 533 36.74 -88.05 34.63
CA GLN A 533 36.51 -88.73 33.34
C GLN A 533 37.83 -89.14 32.67
N CYS A 534 38.86 -88.28 32.71
CA CYS A 534 40.22 -88.61 32.25
C CYS A 534 40.78 -89.83 33.01
N GLU A 535 40.55 -89.91 34.32
CA GLU A 535 40.97 -91.08 35.12
C GLU A 535 40.25 -92.36 34.68
N ALA A 536 38.95 -92.30 34.42
CA ALA A 536 38.17 -93.43 33.91
C ALA A 536 38.62 -93.88 32.50
N ALA A 537 39.09 -92.94 31.66
CA ALA A 537 39.63 -93.18 30.32
C ALA A 537 41.12 -93.57 30.30
N PHE A 538 41.74 -93.86 31.45
CA PHE A 538 43.17 -94.18 31.62
C PHE A 538 44.17 -93.07 31.23
N ILE A 539 43.73 -91.80 31.13
CA ILE A 539 44.62 -90.64 30.96
C ILE A 539 45.21 -90.27 32.33
N LYS A 540 46.41 -90.80 32.61
CA LYS A 540 47.11 -90.63 33.90
C LYS A 540 47.70 -89.23 34.08
N VAL A 541 48.12 -88.92 35.31
CA VAL A 541 48.71 -87.63 35.72
C VAL A 541 50.00 -87.28 34.96
N ASP A 542 50.69 -88.27 34.39
CA ASP A 542 51.88 -88.06 33.56
C ASP A 542 51.55 -87.52 32.15
N ASP A 543 50.28 -87.50 31.76
CA ASP A 543 49.84 -86.89 30.49
C ASP A 543 50.11 -85.38 30.51
N LYS A 544 50.78 -84.91 29.46
CA LYS A 544 51.26 -83.53 29.35
C LYS A 544 50.11 -82.52 29.39
N GLU A 545 49.00 -82.79 28.69
CA GLU A 545 47.86 -81.86 28.59
C GLU A 545 47.11 -81.78 29.93
N ARG A 546 46.95 -82.92 30.61
CA ARG A 546 46.38 -82.97 31.96
C ARG A 546 47.20 -82.17 32.98
N ARG A 547 48.51 -82.37 33.00
CA ARG A 547 49.41 -81.67 33.93
C ARG A 547 49.47 -80.17 33.65
N GLU A 548 49.48 -79.77 32.37
CA GLU A 548 49.46 -78.36 31.98
C GLU A 548 48.12 -77.69 32.34
N CYS A 549 47.00 -78.42 32.28
CA CYS A 549 45.69 -77.93 32.71
C CYS A 549 45.64 -77.72 34.22
N GLU A 550 46.11 -78.69 35.04
CA GLU A 550 46.19 -78.54 36.49
C GLU A 550 47.09 -77.37 36.88
N LYS A 551 48.20 -77.18 36.16
CA LYS A 551 49.10 -76.05 36.37
C LYS A 551 48.42 -74.72 36.02
N ALA A 552 47.72 -74.63 34.91
CA ALA A 552 47.04 -73.41 34.48
C ALA A 552 45.95 -72.98 35.49
N ILE A 553 45.19 -73.92 36.03
CA ILE A 553 44.18 -73.64 37.08
C ILE A 553 44.84 -73.22 38.40
N SER A 554 45.96 -73.84 38.78
CA SER A 554 46.70 -73.40 39.98
C SER A 554 47.24 -71.98 39.81
N VAL A 555 47.84 -71.66 38.64
CA VAL A 555 48.39 -70.33 38.37
C VAL A 555 47.28 -69.28 38.26
N SER A 556 46.11 -69.63 37.71
CA SER A 556 44.97 -68.71 37.69
C SER A 556 44.46 -68.41 39.09
N LYS A 557 44.48 -69.38 40.02
CA LYS A 557 44.14 -69.15 41.44
C LYS A 557 45.14 -68.22 42.12
N ASP A 558 46.44 -68.48 41.96
CA ASP A 558 47.49 -67.63 42.52
C ASP A 558 47.42 -66.20 41.96
N ALA A 559 47.14 -66.05 40.67
CA ALA A 559 46.95 -64.75 40.02
C ALA A 559 45.71 -64.01 40.54
N LEU A 560 44.61 -64.73 40.79
CA LEU A 560 43.37 -64.18 41.32
C LEU A 560 43.54 -63.68 42.77
N ASP A 561 44.18 -64.47 43.63
CA ASP A 561 44.40 -64.13 45.04
C ASP A 561 45.28 -62.86 45.21
N VAL A 562 46.13 -62.58 44.23
CA VAL A 562 47.02 -61.42 44.19
C VAL A 562 46.46 -60.27 43.32
N GLY A 563 45.26 -60.44 42.75
CA GLY A 563 44.54 -59.41 42.00
C GLY A 563 45.02 -59.14 40.58
N LYS A 564 45.77 -60.07 39.96
CA LYS A 564 46.18 -60.03 38.55
C LYS A 564 45.09 -60.62 37.66
N ILE A 565 44.03 -59.82 37.44
CA ILE A 565 42.83 -60.26 36.74
C ILE A 565 43.12 -60.69 35.30
N GLU A 566 43.90 -59.91 34.54
CA GLU A 566 44.26 -60.26 33.16
C GLU A 566 45.01 -61.60 33.08
N THR A 567 46.04 -61.78 33.92
CA THR A 567 46.80 -63.04 33.98
C THR A 567 45.91 -64.21 34.43
N CYS A 568 44.98 -63.99 35.35
CA CYS A 568 44.00 -65.01 35.75
C CYS A 568 43.13 -65.45 34.57
N LEU A 569 42.54 -64.50 33.85
CA LEU A 569 41.66 -64.76 32.70
C LEU A 569 42.40 -65.46 31.56
N GLU A 570 43.64 -65.07 31.26
CA GLU A 570 44.48 -65.73 30.25
C GLU A 570 44.76 -67.19 30.62
N GLN A 571 45.10 -67.46 31.88
CA GLN A 571 45.35 -68.83 32.35
C GLN A 571 44.07 -69.67 32.41
N LEU A 572 42.92 -69.07 32.72
CA LEU A 572 41.62 -69.74 32.64
C LEU A 572 41.25 -70.10 31.19
N SER A 573 41.48 -69.20 30.23
CA SER A 573 41.28 -69.50 28.81
C SER A 573 42.22 -70.59 28.30
N HIS A 574 43.46 -70.59 28.77
CA HIS A 574 44.42 -71.66 28.46
C HIS A 574 44.00 -73.00 29.08
N ALA A 575 43.51 -73.00 30.32
CA ALA A 575 42.96 -74.17 30.97
C ALA A 575 41.76 -74.72 30.19
N ASP A 576 40.78 -73.89 29.82
CA ASP A 576 39.61 -74.30 29.03
C ASP A 576 39.98 -74.92 27.68
N SER A 577 40.96 -74.32 26.98
CA SER A 577 41.49 -74.87 25.72
C SER A 577 42.13 -76.25 25.88
N LEU A 578 42.80 -76.52 27.00
CA LEU A 578 43.35 -77.83 27.33
C LEU A 578 42.25 -78.82 27.75
N MET A 579 41.26 -78.35 28.50
CA MET A 579 40.09 -79.14 28.88
C MET A 579 39.32 -79.63 27.66
N GLU A 580 39.12 -78.78 26.66
CA GLU A 580 38.46 -79.15 25.40
C GLU A 580 39.26 -80.20 24.62
N LYS A 581 40.59 -80.10 24.58
CA LYS A 581 41.44 -81.15 23.97
C LYS A 581 41.32 -82.48 24.70
N LEU A 582 41.30 -82.46 26.03
CA LEU A 582 41.11 -83.65 26.86
C LEU A 582 39.73 -84.27 26.67
N ARG A 583 38.66 -83.44 26.59
CA ARG A 583 37.29 -83.91 26.27
C ARG A 583 37.21 -84.64 24.95
N ARG A 584 37.94 -84.19 23.92
CA ARG A 584 37.97 -84.87 22.61
C ARG A 584 38.72 -86.19 22.61
N ARG A 585 39.56 -86.44 23.61
CA ARG A 585 40.37 -87.66 23.75
C ARG A 585 39.69 -88.75 24.58
N ILE A 586 38.73 -88.37 25.43
CA ILE A 586 37.82 -89.25 26.17
C ILE A 586 36.72 -89.72 25.21
#